data_AF-A0A1V4ZN84-F1
#
_entry.id   AF-A0A1V4ZN84-F1
#
_cell.length_a   1.000
_cell.length_b   1.000
_cell.length_c   1.000
_cell.angle_alpha   90.00
_cell.angle_beta   90.00
_cell.angle_gamma   90.00
#
_symmetry.space_group_name_H-M   'P 1'
#
loop_
_entity.id
_entity.type
_entity.pdbx_description
1 polymer ?
#
loop_
_entity_poly.entity_id
_entity_poly.type
_entity_poly.pdbx_seq_one_letter_code
_entity_poly.pdbx_strand_id
1 'polypeptide(L)'
;MAFSVHVNIERCTGCGNCVVACPVNALELYTLDPVTREKIYTVKDGKSVSLDFRAELCAGCGVCVGACPYKVIRLSGKGELPEAARTAA
;
A
#
# COMPACT_ATOMS: atom_id res chain seq x y z
N MET A 1 11.36 0.12 -13.72
CA MET A 1 11.96 0.08 -12.36
C MET A 1 11.05 -0.79 -11.52
N ALA A 2 11.57 -1.75 -10.74
CA ALA A 2 10.73 -2.70 -10.00
C ALA A 2 10.72 -2.33 -8.51
N PHE A 3 9.65 -1.64 -8.08
CA PHE A 3 9.36 -1.37 -6.68
C PHE A 3 8.17 -2.24 -6.25
N SER A 4 8.13 -2.63 -4.98
CA SER A 4 7.00 -3.34 -4.37
C SER A 4 6.56 -2.61 -3.10
N VAL A 5 5.25 -2.56 -2.89
CA VAL A 5 4.66 -2.05 -1.66
C VAL A 5 4.10 -3.23 -0.87
N HIS A 6 4.56 -3.37 0.37
CA HIS A 6 4.07 -4.37 1.31
C HIS A 6 3.19 -3.69 2.33
N VAL A 7 1.94 -4.15 2.47
CA VAL A 7 0.98 -3.61 3.43
C VAL A 7 0.57 -4.72 4.38
N ASN A 8 0.70 -4.49 5.68
CA ASN A 8 0.10 -5.39 6.68
C ASN A 8 -1.42 -5.16 6.71
N ILE A 9 -2.17 -6.04 6.05
CA ILE A 9 -3.63 -5.95 5.92
C ILE A 9 -4.34 -6.19 7.26
N GLU A 10 -3.78 -7.00 8.16
CA GLU A 10 -4.40 -7.24 9.48
C GLU A 10 -4.49 -5.96 10.32
N ARG A 11 -3.52 -5.05 10.14
CA ARG A 11 -3.45 -3.76 10.82
C ARG A 11 -3.89 -2.59 9.94
N CYS A 12 -4.17 -2.82 8.67
CA CYS A 12 -4.63 -1.79 7.75
C CYS A 12 -6.10 -1.49 8.01
N THR A 13 -6.42 -0.21 8.25
CA THR A 13 -7.80 0.24 8.44
C THR A 13 -8.45 0.76 7.16
N GLY A 14 -7.76 0.70 6.02
CA GLY A 14 -8.29 1.22 4.76
C GLY A 14 -8.58 2.73 4.73
N CYS A 15 -7.88 3.53 5.54
CA CYS A 15 -8.16 4.97 5.71
C CYS A 15 -7.98 5.84 4.46
N GLY A 16 -7.40 5.34 3.36
CA GLY A 16 -7.26 6.14 2.13
C GLY A 16 -6.01 6.99 2.02
N ASN A 17 -5.31 7.28 3.12
CA ASN A 17 -4.22 8.27 3.12
C ASN A 17 -3.10 7.97 2.12
N CYS A 18 -2.73 6.69 1.97
CA CYS A 18 -1.67 6.29 1.04
C CYS A 18 -2.07 6.49 -0.43
N VAL A 19 -3.37 6.38 -0.76
CA VAL A 19 -3.91 6.61 -2.10
C VAL A 19 -3.90 8.10 -2.40
N VAL A 20 -4.45 8.92 -1.50
CA VAL A 20 -4.50 10.38 -1.67
C VAL A 20 -3.11 11.01 -1.70
N ALA A 21 -2.16 10.49 -0.91
CA ALA A 21 -0.80 11.00 -0.88
C ALA A 21 0.03 10.60 -2.10
N CYS A 22 -0.41 9.64 -2.92
CA CYS A 22 0.39 9.15 -4.04
C CYS A 22 0.29 10.11 -5.24
N PRO A 23 1.37 10.83 -5.62
CA PRO A 23 1.30 11.83 -6.68
C PRO A 23 1.10 11.21 -8.07
N VAL A 24 1.41 9.93 -8.21
CA VAL A 24 1.35 9.16 -9.47
C VAL A 24 0.16 8.19 -9.50
N ASN A 25 -0.71 8.24 -8.48
CA ASN A 25 -1.88 7.35 -8.37
C ASN A 25 -1.54 5.85 -8.56
N ALA A 26 -0.39 5.41 -8.03
CA ALA A 26 0.05 4.02 -8.12
C ALA A 26 -0.70 3.08 -7.16
N LEU A 27 -1.50 3.62 -6.24
CA LEU A 27 -2.25 2.88 -5.23
C LEU A 27 -3.75 3.11 -5.44
N GLU A 28 -4.55 2.06 -5.30
CA GLU A 28 -6.02 2.15 -5.34
C GLU A 28 -6.59 1.33 -4.18
N LEU A 29 -7.54 1.90 -3.44
CA LEU A 29 -8.24 1.21 -2.36
C LEU A 29 -9.66 0.89 -2.82
N TYR A 30 -10.02 -0.38 -2.72
CA TYR A 30 -11.35 -0.85 -3.09
C TYR A 30 -11.77 -2.03 -2.23
N THR A 31 -13.07 -2.28 -2.25
CA THR A 31 -13.69 -3.50 -1.73
C THR A 31 -14.38 -4.19 -2.90
N LEU A 32 -14.53 -5.51 -2.86
CA LEU A 32 -15.34 -6.22 -3.86
C LEU A 32 -16.73 -6.48 -3.28
N ASP A 33 -17.76 -6.22 -4.08
CA ASP A 33 -19.11 -6.65 -3.76
C ASP A 33 -19.17 -8.20 -3.71
N PRO A 34 -19.73 -8.81 -2.64
CA PRO A 34 -19.76 -10.26 -2.51
C PRO A 34 -20.66 -10.96 -3.54
N VAL A 35 -21.59 -10.24 -4.16
CA VAL A 35 -22.54 -10.77 -5.15
C VAL A 35 -22.08 -10.44 -6.57
N THR A 36 -21.83 -9.16 -6.86
CA THR A 36 -21.53 -8.72 -8.24
C THR A 36 -20.05 -8.76 -8.59
N ARG A 37 -19.15 -8.90 -7.59
CA ARG A 37 -17.69 -8.80 -7.73
C ARG A 37 -17.20 -7.48 -8.34
N GLU A 38 -18.03 -6.45 -8.28
CA GLU A 38 -17.66 -5.11 -8.72
C GLU A 38 -16.82 -4.40 -7.64
N LYS A 39 -15.96 -3.47 -8.09
CA LYS A 39 -15.20 -2.60 -7.17
C LYS A 39 -16.15 -1.58 -6.54
N ILE A 40 -16.24 -1.59 -5.22
CA ILE A 40 -16.95 -0.60 -4.40
C ILE A 40 -15.95 0.19 -3.54
N TYR A 41 -16.19 1.49 -3.36
CA TYR A 41 -15.30 2.39 -2.58
C TYR A 41 -15.75 2.57 -1.12
N THR A 42 -16.53 1.62 -0.60
CA THR A 42 -17.04 1.65 0.78
C THR A 42 -16.14 0.86 1.72
N VAL A 43 -15.76 1.48 2.83
CA VAL A 43 -15.03 0.85 3.93
C VAL A 43 -16.05 0.10 4.81
N LYS A 44 -15.92 -1.22 4.92
CA LYS A 44 -16.71 -2.03 5.86
C LYS A 44 -15.88 -2.26 7.12
N ASP A 45 -16.45 -2.00 8.29
CA ASP A 45 -15.81 -2.24 9.60
C ASP A 45 -14.44 -1.57 9.77
N GLY A 46 -14.25 -0.40 9.15
CA GLY A 46 -12.99 0.32 9.22
C GLY A 46 -11.83 -0.46 8.61
N LYS A 47 -12.08 -1.36 7.64
CA LYS A 47 -11.06 -2.08 6.87
C LYS A 47 -11.34 -1.94 5.38
N SER A 48 -10.30 -1.65 4.61
CA SER A 48 -10.33 -1.82 3.15
C SER A 48 -10.07 -3.29 2.83
N VAL A 49 -10.89 -3.88 1.98
CA VAL A 49 -10.77 -5.31 1.70
C VAL A 49 -9.63 -5.59 0.71
N SER A 50 -9.27 -4.62 -0.15
CA SER A 50 -8.15 -4.75 -1.09
C SER A 50 -7.42 -3.43 -1.33
N LEU A 51 -6.12 -3.52 -1.56
CA LEU A 51 -5.28 -2.41 -2.04
C LEU A 51 -4.60 -2.88 -3.34
N ASP A 52 -4.95 -2.23 -4.44
CA ASP A 52 -4.27 -2.39 -5.72
C ASP A 52 -2.97 -1.60 -5.72
N PHE A 53 -1.91 -2.19 -6.28
CA PHE A 53 -0.64 -1.49 -6.48
C PHE A 53 -0.17 -1.68 -7.92
N ARG A 54 -0.11 -0.57 -8.65
CA ARG A 54 0.40 -0.50 -10.03
C ARG A 54 1.88 -0.17 -10.02
N ALA A 55 2.70 -1.21 -10.07
CA ALA A 55 4.16 -1.09 -9.98
C ALA A 55 4.74 -0.27 -11.13
N GLU A 56 4.09 -0.24 -12.30
CA GLU A 56 4.55 0.50 -13.48
C GLU A 56 4.49 2.01 -13.29
N LEU A 57 3.58 2.49 -12.43
CA LEU A 57 3.41 3.90 -12.11
C LEU A 57 4.26 4.34 -10.92
N CYS A 58 4.74 3.40 -10.11
CA CYS A 58 5.43 3.72 -8.87
C CYS A 58 6.80 4.35 -9.12
N ALA A 59 6.97 5.60 -8.65
CA ALA A 59 8.26 6.30 -8.71
C ALA A 59 9.21 5.96 -7.55
N GLY A 60 8.77 5.15 -6.58
CA GLY A 60 9.59 4.80 -5.41
C GLY A 60 9.79 5.94 -4.40
N CYS A 61 8.92 6.97 -4.38
CA CYS A 61 9.10 8.17 -3.56
C CYS A 61 8.83 8.01 -2.06
N GLY A 62 8.27 6.87 -1.61
CA GLY A 62 8.07 6.58 -0.18
C GLY A 62 6.98 7.39 0.54
N VAL A 63 6.29 8.32 -0.12
CA VAL A 63 5.25 9.17 0.51
C VAL A 63 4.11 8.36 1.14
N CYS A 64 3.77 7.21 0.58
CA CYS A 64 2.76 6.30 1.12
C CYS A 64 3.14 5.72 2.49
N VAL A 65 4.43 5.51 2.74
CA VAL A 65 4.96 5.02 4.03
C VAL A 65 4.75 6.09 5.11
N GLY A 66 5.09 7.35 4.81
CA GLY A 66 4.90 8.47 5.72
C GLY A 66 3.43 8.86 5.93
N ALA A 67 2.61 8.74 4.89
CA ALA A 67 1.18 9.05 4.96
C ALA A 67 0.36 8.04 5.79
N CYS A 68 0.92 6.85 6.07
CA CYS A 68 0.23 5.82 6.83
C CYS A 68 0.33 6.10 8.34
N PRO A 69 -0.77 6.51 9.02
CA PRO A 69 -0.73 6.83 10.44
C PRO A 69 -0.46 5.59 11.31
N TYR A 70 -0.82 4.40 10.82
CA TYR A 70 -0.61 3.13 11.50
C TYR A 70 0.75 2.49 11.21
N LYS A 71 1.56 3.10 10.34
CA LYS A 71 2.89 2.60 9.94
C LYS A 71 2.88 1.14 9.48
N VAL A 72 1.85 0.77 8.70
CA VAL A 72 1.65 -0.61 8.20
C VAL A 72 2.15 -0.83 6.77
N ILE A 73 2.64 0.22 6.10
CA ILE A 73 3.12 0.19 4.73
C ILE A 73 4.64 0.20 4.72
N ARG A 74 5.25 -0.67 3.90
CA ARG A 74 6.66 -0.69 3.57
C ARG A 74 6.84 -0.62 2.06
N LEU A 75 7.83 0.12 1.60
CA LEU A 75 8.24 0.18 0.20
C LEU A 75 9.58 -0.54 0.06
N SER A 76 9.68 -1.44 -0.89
CA SER A 76 10.91 -2.15 -1.24
C SER A 76 11.27 -1.83 -2.69
N GLY A 77 12.57 -1.62 -2.96
CA GLY A 77 13.09 -1.38 -4.31
C GLY A 77 14.30 -2.24 -4.62
N LYS A 78 14.65 -2.35 -5.90
CA LYS A 78 15.86 -3.04 -6.37
C LYS A 78 17.11 -2.24 -5.92
N GLY A 79 17.47 -2.39 -4.64
CA GLY A 79 18.55 -1.66 -3.96
C GLY A 79 18.53 -1.78 -2.43
N GLU A 80 17.39 -2.13 -1.82
CA GLU A 80 17.31 -2.38 -0.37
C GLU A 80 17.58 -3.87 -0.07
N LEU A 81 18.77 -4.16 0.44
CA LEU A 81 18.98 -5.39 1.22
C LEU A 81 18.00 -5.37 2.41
N PRO A 82 17.36 -6.50 2.76
CA PRO A 82 16.50 -6.58 3.94
C PRO A 82 17.24 -6.07 5.17
N GLU A 83 16.55 -5.33 6.04
CA GLU A 83 17.10 -4.68 7.24
C GLU A 83 17.91 -5.65 8.14
N ALA A 84 17.61 -6.96 8.06
CA ALA A 84 18.35 -8.05 8.71
C ALA A 84 19.82 -8.21 8.23
N ALA A 85 20.19 -7.64 7.09
CA ALA A 85 21.55 -7.70 6.54
C ALA A 85 22.43 -6.50 6.95
N ARG A 86 21.89 -5.48 7.65
CA ARG A 86 22.63 -4.27 8.04
C ARG A 86 23.26 -4.32 9.44
N THR A 87 22.93 -5.32 10.27
CA THR A 87 23.46 -5.46 11.65
C THR A 87 24.60 -6.46 11.79
N ALA A 88 25.14 -6.96 10.67
CA ALA A 88 26.35 -7.78 10.63
C ALA A 88 27.53 -6.96 10.10
N ALA A 89 27.97 -5.97 10.89
CA ALA A 89 29.26 -5.30 10.78
C ALA A 89 29.72 -4.90 12.18
#